data_AF-A0A3D3ZLS7-F1
#
_entry.id   AF-A0A3D3ZLS7-F1
#
_cell.length_a   1.000
_cell.length_b   1.000
_cell.length_c   1.000
_cell.angle_alpha   90.00
_cell.angle_beta   90.00
_cell.angle_gamma   90.00
#
_symmetry.space_group_name_H-M   'P 1'
#
loop_
_entity.id
_entity.type
_entity.pdbx_description
1 polymer ?
#
loop_
_entity_poly.entity_id
_entity_poly.type
_entity_poly.pdbx_seq_one_letter_code
_entity_poly.pdbx_strand_id
1 'polypeptide(L)'
;YAALEQYGSGTTPRTDIYGLGATMYALLTGVIPPDAITRATGSRGLDTLEPAHLIAPGVPWAVAMALEHAMSISSDDRFATVEEFWQELNAHVPQQV
;
A
#
# COMPACT_ATOMS: atom_id res chain seq x y z
N TYR A 1 3.87 -3.47 10.25
CA TYR A 1 4.22 -2.60 9.11
C TYR A 1 4.21 -1.17 9.59
N ALA A 2 5.28 -0.40 9.33
CA ALA A 2 5.39 0.99 9.77
C ALA A 2 5.69 1.91 8.59
N ALA A 3 5.05 3.07 8.54
CA ALA A 3 5.29 4.11 7.55
C ALA A 3 6.56 4.92 7.92
N LEU A 4 7.15 5.60 6.93
CA LEU A 4 8.43 6.32 7.10
C LEU A 4 8.34 7.42 8.17
N GLU A 5 7.23 8.15 8.22
CA GLU A 5 7.03 9.25 9.17
C GLU A 5 6.95 8.81 10.64
N GLN A 6 6.64 7.53 10.90
CA GLN A 6 6.61 6.97 12.27
C GLN A 6 7.99 6.99 12.95
N TYR A 7 9.07 7.13 12.18
CA TYR A 7 10.43 7.16 12.68
C TYR A 7 10.90 8.58 13.08
N GLY A 8 10.09 9.63 12.91
CA GLY A 8 10.52 10.97 13.31
C GLY A 8 9.46 12.08 13.38
N SER A 9 8.36 11.96 12.65
CA SER A 9 7.36 13.05 12.53
C SER A 9 6.03 12.74 13.24
N GLY A 10 5.85 11.51 13.74
CA GLY A 10 4.64 11.07 14.42
C GLY A 10 3.71 10.28 13.50
N THR A 11 2.43 10.19 13.89
CA THR A 11 1.41 9.41 13.19
C THR A 11 0.25 10.31 12.75
N THR A 12 -0.28 10.04 11.56
CA THR A 12 -1.49 10.66 11.02
C THR A 12 -2.45 9.58 10.49
N PRO A 13 -3.70 9.89 10.11
CA PRO A 13 -4.55 8.90 9.44
C PRO A 13 -3.90 8.25 8.20
N ARG A 14 -3.06 8.99 7.48
CA ARG A 14 -2.30 8.49 6.31
C ARG A 14 -1.24 7.46 6.70
N THR A 15 -0.76 7.49 7.94
CA THR A 15 0.14 6.49 8.51
C THR A 15 -0.59 5.16 8.70
N ASP A 16 -1.82 5.21 9.22
CA ASP A 16 -2.65 4.01 9.39
C ASP A 16 -3.05 3.41 8.04
N ILE A 17 -3.34 4.25 7.02
CA ILE A 17 -3.62 3.82 5.64
C ILE A 17 -2.42 3.04 5.07
N TYR A 18 -1.19 3.53 5.26
CA TYR A 18 0.01 2.81 4.84
C TYR A 18 0.11 1.44 5.53
N GLY A 19 -0.08 1.41 6.85
CA GLY A 19 -0.04 0.18 7.64
C GLY A 19 -1.09 -0.84 7.21
N LEU A 20 -2.30 -0.38 6.93
CA LEU A 20 -3.40 -1.21 6.42
C LEU A 20 -3.08 -1.74 5.01
N GLY A 21 -2.64 -0.88 4.09
CA GLY A 21 -2.23 -1.26 2.74
C GLY A 21 -1.13 -2.33 2.76
N ALA A 22 -0.09 -2.14 3.59
CA ALA A 22 0.99 -3.11 3.76
C ALA A 22 0.50 -4.44 4.35
N THR A 23 -0.46 -4.39 5.27
CA THR A 23 -1.09 -5.59 5.85
C THR A 23 -1.87 -6.36 4.77
N MET A 24 -2.70 -5.67 4.00
CA MET A 24 -3.48 -6.29 2.91
C MET A 24 -2.57 -6.86 1.82
N TYR A 25 -1.52 -6.13 1.43
CA TYR A 25 -0.51 -6.63 0.52
C TYR A 25 0.08 -7.96 0.99
N ALA A 26 0.48 -8.05 2.26
CA ALA A 26 1.05 -9.27 2.80
C ALA A 26 0.05 -10.43 2.84
N LEU A 27 -1.22 -10.16 3.14
CA LEU A 27 -2.28 -11.18 3.13
C LEU A 27 -2.58 -11.69 1.73
N LEU A 28 -2.59 -10.81 0.72
CA LEU A 28 -2.97 -11.14 -0.65
C LEU A 28 -1.83 -11.79 -1.44
N THR A 29 -0.59 -11.38 -1.18
CA THR A 29 0.60 -11.90 -1.87
C THR A 29 1.28 -13.05 -1.12
N GLY A 30 1.06 -13.16 0.21
CA GLY A 30 1.82 -14.04 1.08
C GLY A 30 3.26 -13.57 1.33
N VAL A 31 3.64 -12.37 0.87
CA VAL A 31 4.99 -11.83 0.95
C VAL A 31 5.00 -10.58 1.85
N ILE A 32 5.98 -10.51 2.74
CA ILE A 32 6.19 -9.33 3.57
C ILE A 32 6.74 -8.20 2.68
N PRO A 33 6.05 -7.05 2.56
CA PRO A 33 6.58 -5.92 1.79
C PRO A 33 7.88 -5.39 2.40
N PRO A 34 8.80 -4.84 1.59
CA PRO A 34 10.00 -4.18 2.09
C PRO A 34 9.65 -3.05 3.08
N ASP A 35 10.48 -2.86 4.10
CA ASP A 35 10.25 -1.81 5.09
C ASP A 35 10.36 -0.40 4.47
N ALA A 36 9.69 0.57 5.08
CA ALA A 36 9.56 1.92 4.51
C ALA A 36 10.91 2.65 4.35
N ILE A 37 11.91 2.35 5.19
CA ILE A 37 13.25 2.95 5.08
C ILE A 37 13.97 2.37 3.87
N THR A 38 13.93 1.04 3.71
CA THR A 38 14.50 0.37 2.53
C THR A 38 13.85 0.86 1.23
N ARG A 39 12.52 1.04 1.22
CA ARG A 39 11.80 1.59 0.06
C ARG A 39 12.22 3.04 -0.25
N ALA A 40 12.34 3.89 0.77
CA ALA A 40 12.76 5.28 0.61
C ALA A 40 14.23 5.44 0.18
N THR A 41 15.08 4.48 0.52
CA THR A 41 16.53 4.49 0.24
C THR A 41 16.92 3.54 -0.90
N GLY A 42 15.94 3.05 -1.65
CA GLY A 42 16.10 2.04 -2.70
C GLY A 42 17.26 2.35 -3.66
N SER A 43 17.93 1.29 -4.11
CA SER A 43 19.08 1.42 -5.01
C SER A 43 18.68 2.17 -6.29
N ARG A 44 19.37 3.28 -6.56
CA ARG A 44 19.09 4.20 -7.69
C ARG A 44 17.79 5.03 -7.57
N GLY A 45 17.23 5.15 -6.37
CA GLY A 45 16.04 5.97 -6.12
C GLY A 45 14.73 5.36 -6.64
N LEU A 46 14.74 4.05 -6.91
CA LEU A 46 13.55 3.31 -7.34
C LEU A 46 12.92 2.63 -6.12
N ASP A 47 11.61 2.77 -5.97
CA ASP A 47 10.84 2.01 -4.98
C ASP A 47 10.94 0.52 -5.30
N THR A 48 11.21 -0.28 -4.28
CA THR A 48 11.40 -1.73 -4.39
C THR A 48 10.11 -2.52 -4.16
N LEU A 49 8.97 -1.84 -3.98
CA LEU A 49 7.68 -2.51 -3.88
C LEU A 49 7.27 -3.09 -5.23
N GLU A 50 7.19 -4.41 -5.32
CA GLU A 50 6.69 -5.09 -6.50
C GLU A 50 5.14 -5.09 -6.49
N PRO A 51 4.46 -4.74 -7.61
CA PRO A 51 3.00 -4.75 -7.65
C PRO A 51 2.40 -6.12 -7.31
N ALA A 52 1.40 -6.15 -6.44
CA ALA A 52 0.83 -7.39 -5.90
C ALA A 52 0.32 -8.38 -6.97
N HIS A 53 -0.22 -7.88 -8.09
CA HIS A 53 -0.72 -8.71 -9.19
C HIS A 53 0.40 -9.45 -9.96
N LEU A 54 1.65 -8.98 -9.89
CA LEU A 54 2.80 -9.66 -10.48
C LEU A 54 3.26 -10.85 -9.61
N ILE A 55 3.12 -10.72 -8.28
CA ILE A 55 3.46 -11.78 -7.33
C ILE A 55 2.37 -12.82 -7.23
N ALA A 56 1.11 -12.37 -7.13
CA ALA A 56 -0.06 -13.21 -6.99
C ALA A 56 -1.05 -12.88 -8.12
N PRO A 57 -1.02 -13.62 -9.26
CA PRO A 57 -1.87 -13.34 -10.42
C PRO A 57 -3.38 -13.39 -10.17
N GLY A 58 -3.82 -13.96 -9.05
CA GLY A 58 -5.21 -13.93 -8.61
C GLY A 58 -5.64 -12.58 -8.01
N VAL A 59 -4.70 -11.69 -7.70
CA VAL A 59 -4.97 -10.33 -7.25
C VAL A 59 -5.27 -9.47 -8.49
N PRO A 60 -6.47 -8.86 -8.58
CA PRO A 60 -6.80 -7.99 -9.70
C PRO A 60 -5.83 -6.80 -9.79
N TRP A 61 -5.52 -6.38 -11.02
CA TRP A 61 -4.63 -5.24 -11.27
C TRP A 61 -5.06 -3.99 -10.50
N ALA A 62 -6.35 -3.67 -10.50
CA ALA A 62 -6.88 -2.50 -9.79
C ALA A 62 -6.67 -2.57 -8.26
N VAL A 63 -6.79 -3.75 -7.66
CA VAL A 63 -6.49 -3.95 -6.24
C VAL A 63 -5.01 -3.72 -5.99
N ALA A 64 -4.12 -4.22 -6.86
CA ALA A 64 -2.69 -3.97 -6.74
C ALA A 64 -2.33 -2.47 -6.80
N MET A 65 -2.99 -1.70 -7.67
CA MET A 65 -2.80 -0.24 -7.75
C MET A 65 -3.32 0.50 -6.52
N ALA A 66 -4.48 0.10 -5.98
CA ALA A 66 -4.98 0.66 -4.74
C ALA A 66 -4.01 0.41 -3.56
N LEU A 67 -3.40 -0.78 -3.49
CA LEU A 67 -2.40 -1.09 -2.48
C LEU A 67 -1.12 -0.27 -2.67
N GLU A 68 -0.63 -0.12 -3.89
CA GLU A 68 0.55 0.70 -4.19
C GLU A 68 0.33 2.15 -3.79
N HIS A 69 -0.84 2.73 -4.13
CA HIS A 69 -1.23 4.09 -3.74
C HIS A 69 -1.35 4.26 -2.22
N ALA A 70 -1.98 3.32 -1.51
CA ALA A 70 -2.04 3.35 -0.04
C ALA A 70 -0.64 3.26 0.58
N MET A 71 0.29 2.58 -0.08
CA MET A 71 1.66 2.35 0.34
C MET A 71 2.67 3.35 -0.25
N SER A 72 2.25 4.49 -0.81
CA SER A 72 3.17 5.52 -1.30
C SER A 72 4.17 5.94 -0.21
N ILE A 73 5.45 6.11 -0.57
CA ILE A 73 6.50 6.53 0.37
C ILE A 73 6.17 7.92 0.94
N SER A 74 5.88 8.86 0.05
CA SER A 74 5.37 10.19 0.40
C SER A 74 3.97 10.06 1.01
N SER A 75 3.77 10.63 2.19
CA SER A 75 2.45 10.55 2.85
C SER A 75 1.38 11.35 2.12
N ASP A 76 1.75 12.42 1.43
CA ASP A 76 0.81 13.29 0.70
C ASP A 76 0.26 12.61 -0.56
N ASP A 77 1.03 11.68 -1.11
CA ASP A 77 0.66 10.87 -2.28
C ASP A 77 -0.17 9.63 -1.91
N ARG A 78 -0.72 9.57 -0.70
CA ARG A 78 -1.67 8.51 -0.27
C ARG A 78 -3.11 9.01 -0.32
N PHE A 79 -4.06 8.11 -0.09
CA PHE A 79 -5.45 8.49 0.18
C PHE A 79 -5.56 9.43 1.38
N ALA A 80 -6.46 10.40 1.30
CA ALA A 80 -6.69 11.34 2.41
C ALA A 80 -7.43 10.68 3.57
N THR A 81 -8.31 9.72 3.25
CA THR A 81 -9.13 9.00 4.22
C THR A 81 -9.17 7.49 3.94
N VAL A 82 -9.56 6.72 4.95
CA VAL A 82 -9.74 5.27 4.78
C VAL A 82 -10.95 4.97 3.89
N GLU A 83 -11.96 5.85 3.87
CA GLU A 83 -13.13 5.72 3.01
C GLU A 83 -12.74 5.79 1.53
N GLU A 84 -11.86 6.71 1.14
CA GLU A 84 -11.34 6.79 -0.23
C GLU A 84 -10.59 5.51 -0.61
N PHE A 85 -9.72 5.02 0.29
CA PHE A 85 -9.00 3.76 0.07
C PHE A 85 -9.97 2.58 -0.10
N TRP A 86 -11.00 2.50 0.75
CA TRP A 86 -12.02 1.45 0.70
C TRP A 86 -12.85 1.49 -0.57
N GLN A 87 -13.19 2.68 -1.07
CA GLN A 87 -13.90 2.85 -2.34
C GLN A 87 -13.08 2.31 -3.50
N GLU A 88 -11.79 2.63 -3.57
CA GLU A 88 -10.91 2.19 -4.67
C GLU A 88 -10.75 0.66 -4.68
N LEU A 89 -10.63 0.06 -3.49
CA LEU A 89 -10.58 -1.40 -3.32
C LEU A 89 -11.87 -2.10 -3.80
N ASN A 90 -13.03 -1.50 -3.54
CA ASN A 90 -14.32 -2.13 -3.85
C ASN A 90 -14.89 -1.75 -5.22
N ALA A 91 -14.39 -0.70 -5.86
CA ALA A 91 -14.83 -0.29 -7.20
C ALA A 91 -14.72 -1.43 -8.24
N HIS A 92 -13.93 -2.47 -7.93
CA HIS A 92 -13.60 -3.57 -8.82
C HIS A 92 -14.05 -4.95 -8.29
N VAL A 93 -14.76 -5.00 -7.16
CA VAL A 93 -15.41 -6.22 -6.69
C VAL A 93 -16.77 -6.29 -7.39
N PRO A 94 -17.03 -7.28 -8.28
CA PRO A 94 -18.36 -7.45 -8.82
C PRO A 94 -19.32 -7.63 -7.64
N GLN A 95 -20.35 -6.78 -7.58
CA GLN A 95 -21.41 -6.91 -6.58
C GLN A 95 -21.94 -8.34 -6.63
N GLN A 96 -21.68 -9.12 -5.59
CA GLN A 96 -22.27 -10.44 -5.45
C GLN A 96 -23.78 -10.21 -5.24
N VAL A 97 -24.55 -10.55 -6.27
CA VAL A 97 -26.02 -10.58 -6.26
C VAL A 97 -26.52 -11.75 -5.42
#